data_AF-A0A537E7E5-F1
#
_entry.id   AF-A0A537E7E5-F1
#
_cell.length_a   1.000
_cell.length_b   1.000
_cell.length_c   1.000
_cell.angle_alpha   90.00
_cell.angle_beta   90.00
_cell.angle_gamma   90.00
#
_symmetry.space_group_name_H-M   'P 1'
#
loop_
_entity.id
_entity.type
_entity.pdbx_description
1 polymer ?
#
loop_
_entity_poly.entity_id
_entity_poly.type
_entity_poly.pdbx_seq_one_letter_code
_entity_poly.pdbx_strand_id
1 'polypeptide(L)'
;MSFSVLSIVNRVKLRKPLKEPHPSHSFLSDFILGSQDGLVNVLGILLGISAATGDVRIIFVGALAALGAESISMGALAFHRTRGSAEYFEGMGLRRRGTRDNDKRHLI
;
A
#
# COMPACT_ATOMS: atom_id res chain seq x y z
N MET A 1 36.98 34.22 17.71
CA MET A 1 36.24 33.03 18.20
C MET A 1 35.64 32.35 16.99
N SER A 2 36.24 31.25 16.58
CA SER A 2 35.98 30.50 15.35
C SER A 2 34.94 29.42 15.65
N PHE A 3 33.78 29.43 14.96
CA PHE A 3 32.85 28.30 15.01
C PHE A 3 32.13 28.09 13.66
N SER A 4 32.79 27.26 12.83
CA SER A 4 32.20 26.04 12.25
C SER A 4 30.98 26.12 11.33
N VAL A 5 30.95 27.07 10.39
CA VAL A 5 30.06 27.00 9.20
C VAL A 5 30.45 25.82 8.28
N LEU A 6 31.68 25.30 8.39
CA LEU A 6 32.17 24.18 7.59
C LEU A 6 31.55 22.81 7.98
N SER A 7 30.83 22.72 9.11
CA SER A 7 30.23 21.46 9.57
C SER A 7 28.91 21.09 8.88
N ILE A 8 28.20 22.07 8.29
CA ILE A 8 26.91 21.85 7.62
C ILE A 8 27.11 21.26 6.21
N VAL A 9 28.16 21.67 5.51
CA VAL A 9 28.39 21.24 4.11
C VAL A 9 28.88 19.78 4.04
N ASN A 10 29.53 19.26 5.09
CA ASN A 10 30.09 17.90 5.05
C ASN A 10 29.12 16.77 5.45
N ARG A 11 27.86 17.07 5.79
CA ARG A 11 26.81 16.08 6.11
C ARG A 11 26.09 15.51 4.88
N VAL A 12 26.39 16.00 3.68
CA VAL A 12 25.73 15.56 2.44
C VAL A 12 26.61 14.61 1.62
N LYS A 13 27.87 14.39 2.02
CA LYS A 13 28.80 13.55 1.26
C LYS A 13 28.75 12.09 1.74
N LEU A 14 27.87 11.34 1.06
CA LEU A 14 27.98 9.90 0.77
C LEU A 14 27.78 8.93 1.94
N ARG A 15 26.53 8.79 2.40
CA ARG A 15 26.05 7.42 2.69
C ARG A 15 25.85 6.73 1.34
N LYS A 16 26.85 5.96 0.92
CA LYS A 16 26.61 4.88 -0.06
C LYS A 16 25.45 4.07 0.54
N PRO A 17 24.32 3.85 -0.16
CA PRO A 17 23.39 2.83 0.30
C PRO A 17 24.21 1.54 0.26
N LEU A 18 24.50 0.99 1.44
CA LEU A 18 24.84 -0.40 1.54
C LEU A 18 23.68 -1.10 0.82
N LYS A 19 24.01 -1.89 -0.20
CA LYS A 19 23.06 -2.76 -0.85
C LYS A 19 22.61 -3.73 0.22
N GLU A 20 21.61 -3.33 1.00
CA GLU A 20 20.91 -4.19 1.92
C GLU A 20 20.40 -5.33 1.04
N PRO A 21 20.84 -6.58 1.28
CA PRO A 21 20.18 -7.70 0.67
C PRO A 21 18.77 -7.65 1.26
N HIS A 22 17.82 -7.09 0.53
CA HIS A 22 16.42 -7.15 0.89
C HIS A 22 16.13 -8.63 1.16
N PRO A 23 15.85 -9.01 2.42
CA PRO A 23 15.62 -10.40 2.74
C PRO A 23 14.41 -10.80 1.91
N SER A 24 14.61 -11.85 1.13
CA SER A 24 13.58 -12.66 0.47
C SER A 24 12.17 -12.28 0.92
N HIS A 25 11.41 -11.65 0.03
CA HIS A 25 9.97 -11.48 0.15
C HIS A 25 9.41 -12.88 0.40
N SER A 26 9.25 -13.20 1.69
CA SER A 26 8.97 -14.55 2.12
C SER A 26 7.47 -14.65 2.03
N PHE A 27 6.95 -15.59 1.24
CA PHE A 27 5.52 -15.87 1.14
C PHE A 27 4.84 -16.00 2.52
N LEU A 28 5.61 -16.36 3.55
CA LEU A 28 5.23 -16.30 4.96
C LEU A 28 4.86 -14.90 5.47
N SER A 29 5.62 -13.83 5.15
CA SER A 29 5.28 -12.46 5.54
C SER A 29 4.02 -11.94 4.85
N ASP A 30 3.84 -12.20 3.55
CA ASP A 30 2.62 -11.82 2.83
C ASP A 30 1.42 -12.62 3.32
N PHE A 31 1.61 -13.90 3.64
CA PHE A 31 0.58 -14.73 4.24
C PHE A 31 0.23 -14.23 5.64
N ILE A 32 1.20 -13.84 6.48
CA ILE A 32 0.94 -13.31 7.83
C ILE A 32 0.25 -11.93 7.78
N LEU A 33 0.69 -11.05 6.88
CA LEU A 33 0.06 -9.73 6.70
C LEU A 33 -1.32 -9.82 6.03
N GLY A 34 -1.53 -10.72 5.08
CA GLY A 34 -2.81 -10.95 4.42
C GLY A 34 -3.80 -11.75 5.28
N SER A 35 -3.33 -12.73 6.04
CA SER A 35 -4.18 -13.47 6.99
C SER A 35 -4.63 -12.59 8.15
N GLN A 36 -3.86 -11.59 8.56
CA GLN A 36 -4.30 -10.62 9.56
C GLN A 36 -5.50 -9.79 9.09
N ASP A 37 -5.54 -9.37 7.83
CA ASP A 37 -6.64 -8.57 7.28
C ASP A 37 -7.84 -9.47 6.90
N GLY A 38 -7.56 -10.61 6.25
CA GLY A 38 -8.59 -11.51 5.75
C GLY A 38 -9.22 -12.46 6.77
N LEU A 39 -8.44 -13.05 7.70
CA LEU A 39 -9.04 -13.86 8.77
C LEU A 39 -9.84 -12.99 9.72
N VAL A 40 -9.38 -11.78 10.06
CA VAL A 40 -10.14 -10.90 10.97
C VAL A 40 -11.44 -10.44 10.32
N ASN A 41 -11.44 -10.10 9.03
CA ASN A 41 -12.65 -9.73 8.32
C ASN A 41 -13.68 -10.89 8.29
N VAL A 42 -13.23 -12.10 7.96
CA VAL A 42 -14.10 -13.28 7.87
C VAL A 42 -14.60 -13.71 9.25
N LEU A 43 -13.73 -13.71 10.28
CA LEU A 43 -14.14 -14.03 11.65
C LEU A 43 -15.13 -13.01 12.20
N GLY A 44 -14.96 -11.72 11.90
CA GLY A 44 -15.91 -10.68 12.30
C GLY A 44 -17.30 -10.91 11.70
N ILE A 45 -17.37 -11.25 10.41
CA ILE A 45 -18.63 -11.62 9.74
C ILE A 45 -19.20 -12.91 10.36
N LEU A 46 -18.37 -13.91 10.60
CA LEU A 46 -18.81 -15.20 11.14
C LEU A 46 -19.38 -15.08 12.56
N LEU A 47 -18.75 -14.26 13.41
CA LEU A 47 -19.25 -13.93 14.73
C LEU A 47 -20.56 -13.14 14.66
N GLY A 48 -20.68 -12.20 13.73
CA GLY A 48 -21.93 -11.44 13.51
C GLY A 48 -23.09 -12.34 13.05
N ILE A 49 -22.83 -13.24 12.11
CA ILE A 49 -23.83 -14.22 11.64
C ILE A 49 -24.18 -15.21 12.75
N SER A 50 -23.18 -15.73 13.48
CA SER A 50 -23.40 -16.65 14.60
C SER A 50 -24.16 -16.00 15.76
N ALA A 51 -24.03 -14.69 15.96
CA ALA A 51 -24.82 -13.95 16.94
C ALA A 51 -26.27 -13.74 16.46
N ALA A 52 -26.49 -13.66 15.15
CA ALA A 52 -27.81 -13.47 14.55
C ALA A 52 -28.61 -14.78 14.39
N THR A 53 -27.93 -15.93 14.23
CA THR A 53 -28.57 -17.24 14.06
C THR A 53 -27.74 -18.38 14.65
N GLY A 54 -28.42 -19.35 15.26
CA GLY A 54 -27.81 -20.61 15.73
C GLY A 54 -27.74 -21.71 14.67
N ASP A 55 -28.26 -21.47 13.46
CA ASP A 55 -28.22 -22.46 12.38
C ASP A 55 -26.84 -22.52 11.73
N VAL A 56 -26.12 -23.62 12.00
CA VAL A 56 -24.77 -23.90 11.48
C VAL A 56 -24.72 -23.85 9.96
N ARG A 57 -25.81 -24.18 9.25
CA ARG A 57 -25.84 -24.14 7.78
C ARG A 57 -25.70 -22.71 7.27
N ILE A 58 -26.39 -21.77 7.90
CA ILE A 58 -26.35 -20.35 7.54
C ILE A 58 -24.98 -19.77 7.85
N ILE A 59 -24.41 -20.12 9.00
CA ILE A 59 -23.06 -19.72 9.41
C ILE A 59 -22.03 -20.20 8.37
N PHE A 60 -22.12 -21.45 7.93
CA PHE A 60 -21.16 -22.04 6.99
C PHE A 60 -21.24 -21.44 5.58
N VAL A 61 -22.47 -21.23 5.07
CA VAL A 61 -22.69 -20.56 3.78
C VAL A 61 -22.21 -19.11 3.83
N GLY A 62 -22.47 -18.40 4.93
CA GLY A 62 -21.99 -17.04 5.15
C GLY A 62 -20.46 -16.95 5.19
N ALA A 63 -19.79 -17.91 5.84
CA ALA A 63 -18.33 -17.99 5.90
C ALA A 63 -17.70 -18.11 4.50
N LEU A 64 -18.21 -19.05 3.69
CA LEU A 64 -17.73 -19.30 2.34
C LEU A 64 -17.96 -18.10 1.41
N ALA A 65 -19.14 -17.46 1.51
CA ALA A 65 -19.45 -16.27 0.75
C ALA A 65 -18.53 -15.09 1.13
N ALA A 66 -18.28 -14.89 2.43
CA ALA A 66 -17.39 -13.84 2.93
C ALA A 66 -15.95 -14.04 2.47
N LEU A 67 -15.42 -15.26 2.57
CA LEU A 67 -14.09 -15.61 2.08
C LEU A 67 -13.94 -15.36 0.57
N GLY A 68 -14.95 -15.75 -0.22
CA GLY A 68 -14.95 -15.51 -1.66
C GLY A 68 -14.96 -14.02 -2.00
N ALA A 69 -15.82 -13.24 -1.34
CA ALA A 69 -15.89 -11.79 -1.53
C ALA A 69 -14.58 -11.08 -1.15
N GLU A 70 -13.95 -11.51 -0.06
CA GLU A 70 -12.71 -10.93 0.47
C GLU A 70 -11.51 -11.24 -0.44
N SER A 71 -11.42 -12.48 -0.93
CA SER A 71 -10.41 -12.88 -1.92
C SER A 71 -10.53 -12.12 -3.24
N ILE A 72 -11.76 -11.92 -3.73
CA ILE A 72 -12.01 -11.12 -4.92
C ILE A 72 -11.66 -9.65 -4.68
N SER A 73 -11.99 -9.10 -3.50
CA SER A 73 -11.67 -7.72 -3.15
C SER A 73 -10.17 -7.47 -3.18
N MET A 74 -9.36 -8.31 -2.54
CA MET A 74 -7.90 -8.16 -2.56
C MET A 74 -7.29 -8.39 -3.96
N GLY A 75 -7.75 -9.41 -4.68
CA GLY A 75 -7.24 -9.73 -6.03
C GLY A 75 -7.64 -8.70 -7.10
N ALA A 76 -8.91 -8.27 -7.09
CA ALA A 76 -9.42 -7.29 -8.05
C ALA A 76 -8.89 -5.89 -7.75
N LEU A 77 -8.70 -5.52 -6.47
CA LEU A 77 -8.10 -4.25 -6.10
C LEU A 77 -6.63 -4.18 -6.50
N ALA A 78 -5.89 -5.28 -6.41
CA ALA A 78 -4.52 -5.35 -6.93
C ALA A 78 -4.48 -5.14 -8.46
N PHE A 79 -5.41 -5.77 -9.21
CA PHE A 79 -5.54 -5.57 -10.65
C PHE A 79 -5.85 -4.11 -11.02
N HIS A 80 -6.79 -3.47 -10.31
CA HIS A 80 -7.14 -2.06 -10.53
C HIS A 80 -6.03 -1.09 -10.12
N ARG A 81 -5.31 -1.34 -9.02
CA ARG A 81 -4.17 -0.51 -8.61
C ARG A 81 -3.05 -0.54 -9.66
N THR A 82 -2.85 -1.66 -10.34
CA THR A 82 -1.82 -1.75 -11.38
C THR A 82 -2.17 -0.85 -12.58
N ARG A 83 -3.45 -0.73 -12.93
CA ARG A 83 -3.93 0.19 -13.99
C ARG A 83 -4.01 1.64 -13.53
N GLY A 84 -4.53 1.90 -12.32
CA GLY A 84 -4.66 3.25 -11.77
C GLY A 84 -3.32 3.90 -11.42
N SER A 85 -2.29 3.13 -11.05
CA SER A 85 -0.96 3.68 -10.80
C SER A 85 -0.32 4.26 -12.07
N ALA A 86 -0.55 3.63 -13.22
CA ALA A 86 -0.04 4.11 -14.50
C ALA A 86 -0.63 5.49 -14.84
N GLU A 87 -1.95 5.64 -14.70
CA GLU A 87 -2.66 6.92 -14.91
C GLU A 87 -2.23 7.98 -13.89
N TYR A 88 -1.97 7.60 -12.64
CA TYR A 88 -1.51 8.52 -11.61
C TYR A 88 -0.11 9.08 -11.90
N PHE A 89 0.81 8.24 -12.40
CA PHE A 89 2.15 8.69 -12.78
C PHE A 89 2.15 9.59 -14.02
N GLU A 90 1.32 9.29 -15.02
CA GLU A 90 1.14 10.19 -16.16
C GLU A 90 0.54 11.53 -15.74
N GLY A 91 -0.46 11.52 -14.87
CA GLY A 91 -1.04 12.73 -14.29
C GLY A 91 -0.02 13.57 -13.50
N MET A 92 0.88 12.94 -12.74
CA MET A 92 1.96 13.64 -12.04
C MET A 92 3.00 14.24 -13.00
N GLY A 93 3.32 13.55 -14.10
CA GLY A 93 4.21 14.06 -15.14
C GLY A 93 3.63 15.29 -15.85
N LEU A 94 2.33 15.25 -16.17
CA LEU A 94 1.61 16.35 -16.80
C LEU A 94 1.47 17.56 -15.86
N ARG A 95 1.15 17.34 -14.58
CA ARG A 95 1.08 18.41 -13.57
C ARG A 95 2.42 19.11 -13.38
N ARG A 96 3.53 18.37 -13.33
CA ARG A 96 4.89 18.95 -13.23
C ARG A 96 5.32 19.71 -14.48
N ARG A 97 4.87 19.30 -15.67
CA ARG A 97 5.11 20.04 -16.92
C ARG A 97 4.31 21.35 -16.96
N GLY A 98 3.06 21.34 -16.48
CA GLY A 98 2.24 22.55 -16.35
C GLY A 98 2.81 23.57 -15.35
N THR A 99 3.40 23.13 -14.24
CA THR A 99 4.03 24.05 -13.27
C THR A 99 5.30 24.70 -13.81
N ARG A 100 6.10 23.98 -14.62
CA ARG A 100 7.29 24.54 -15.28
C ARG A 100 6.96 25.53 -16.39
N ASP A 101 5.85 25.35 -17.09
CA ASP A 101 5.42 26.30 -18.12
C ASP A 101 4.90 27.60 -17.51
N ASN A 102 4.21 27.51 -16.35
CA ASN A 102 3.72 28.70 -15.65
C ASN A 102 4.86 29.53 -15.04
N ASP A 103 5.91 28.89 -14.51
CA ASP A 103 7.09 29.55 -13.95
C ASP A 103 7.88 30.37 -15.02
N LYS A 104 7.92 29.89 -16.27
CA LYS A 104 8.57 30.63 -17.37
C LYS A 104 7.80 31.87 -17.85
N ARG A 105 6.50 31.97 -17.56
CA ARG A 105 5.67 33.13 -17.91
C ARG A 105 5.78 34.27 -16.89
N HIS A 106 6.33 34.02 -15.71
CA HIS A 106 6.58 35.04 -14.69
C HIS A 106 8.00 35.64 -14.74
N LEU A 107 8.86 35.15 -15.64
CA LEU A 107 10.26 35.58 -15.81
C LEU A 107 10.49 36.42 -17.09
N ILE A 108 9.42 36.82 -17.77
CA ILE A 108 9.42 37.74 -18.92
C ILE A 108 8.64 39.01 -18.59
#